data_AF-A0A851CYX8-F1
#
_entry.id   AF-A0A851CYX8-F1
#
_cell.length_a   1.000
_cell.length_b   1.000
_cell.length_c   1.000
_cell.angle_alpha   90.00
_cell.angle_beta   90.00
_cell.angle_gamma   90.00
#
_symmetry.space_group_name_H-M   'P 1'
#
loop_
_entity.id
_entity.type
_entity.pdbx_description
1 polymer ?
#
loop_
_entity_poly.entity_id
_entity_poly.type
_entity_poly.pdbx_seq_one_letter_code
_entity_poly.pdbx_strand_id
1 'polypeptide(L)'
;GGSGIPRGVLTPSPPRIQADIYKADFEAERAAREQLHGQREALQEELQQLRLRLSGDGARSRLEEMRNRHSELPPAPAPGGGEFGGSRDPQSSRGRGWGMTLPPLPPGFGGLVPPPEEEPDLCCPKCQYKAPDMDTLQIHVMDCIK
;
A
#
# COMPACT_ATOMS: atom_id res chain seq x y z
N GLY A 1 -15.44 7.06 -79.90
CA GLY A 1 -14.41 7.09 -78.85
C GLY A 1 -14.96 6.38 -77.65
N GLY A 2 -14.30 5.30 -77.22
CA GLY A 2 -14.82 4.38 -76.21
C GLY A 2 -14.96 5.01 -74.84
N SER A 3 -16.14 4.84 -74.23
CA SER A 3 -16.40 5.10 -72.82
C SER A 3 -15.60 4.11 -71.98
N GLY A 4 -14.53 4.57 -71.35
CA GLY A 4 -13.82 3.82 -70.33
C GLY A 4 -14.68 3.72 -69.06
N ILE A 5 -15.16 2.52 -68.75
CA ILE A 5 -15.81 2.24 -67.47
C ILE A 5 -14.73 2.28 -66.36
N PRO A 6 -14.90 3.05 -65.28
CA PRO A 6 -13.95 3.03 -64.18
C PRO A 6 -13.96 1.65 -63.51
N ARG A 7 -12.77 1.05 -63.39
CA ARG A 7 -12.54 -0.26 -62.79
C ARG A 7 -13.18 -0.28 -61.39
N GLY A 8 -14.07 -1.24 -61.19
CA GLY A 8 -14.84 -1.38 -59.96
C GLY A 8 -13.95 -1.42 -58.72
N VAL A 9 -14.34 -0.65 -57.70
CA VAL A 9 -13.93 -0.87 -56.33
C VAL A 9 -14.35 -2.29 -55.97
N LEU A 10 -13.37 -3.19 -55.83
CA LEU A 10 -13.61 -4.52 -55.29
C LEU A 10 -14.02 -4.35 -53.83
N THR A 11 -15.33 -4.23 -53.59
CA THR A 11 -15.86 -4.31 -52.24
C THR A 11 -15.50 -5.69 -51.70
N PRO A 12 -14.72 -5.78 -50.61
CA PRO A 12 -14.35 -7.07 -50.04
C PRO A 12 -15.63 -7.82 -49.70
N SER A 13 -15.72 -9.06 -50.20
CA SER A 13 -16.84 -9.95 -49.90
C SER A 13 -17.01 -10.09 -48.38
N PRO A 14 -18.24 -10.18 -47.84
CA PRO A 14 -18.52 -10.27 -46.40
C PRO A 14 -17.57 -11.17 -45.56
N PRO A 15 -17.16 -12.38 -46.02
CA PRO A 15 -16.22 -13.22 -45.25
C PRO A 15 -14.80 -12.65 -45.14
N ARG A 16 -14.35 -11.80 -46.09
CA ARG A 16 -13.04 -11.14 -46.03
C ARG A 16 -13.05 -10.03 -44.97
N ILE A 17 -14.11 -9.22 -44.93
CA ILE A 17 -14.31 -8.20 -43.89
C ILE A 17 -14.29 -8.83 -42.50
N GLN A 18 -14.99 -9.95 -42.29
CA GLN A 18 -15.02 -10.60 -40.99
C GLN A 18 -13.64 -11.10 -40.55
N ALA A 19 -12.86 -11.68 -41.47
CA ALA A 19 -11.50 -12.13 -41.20
C ALA A 19 -10.57 -10.96 -40.84
N ASP A 20 -10.71 -9.82 -41.53
CA ASP A 20 -9.92 -8.62 -41.28
C ASP A 20 -10.25 -8.01 -39.90
N ILE A 21 -11.53 -7.98 -39.51
CA ILE A 21 -11.96 -7.53 -38.18
C ILE A 21 -11.37 -8.42 -37.09
N TYR A 22 -11.51 -9.75 -37.20
CA TYR A 22 -10.95 -10.65 -36.20
C TYR A 22 -9.43 -10.55 -36.10
N LYS A 23 -8.74 -10.32 -37.22
CA LYS A 23 -7.30 -10.12 -37.20
C LYS A 23 -6.93 -8.83 -36.46
N ALA A 24 -7.64 -7.73 -36.74
CA ALA A 24 -7.43 -6.47 -36.04
C ALA A 24 -7.71 -6.59 -34.53
N ASP A 25 -8.81 -7.26 -34.15
CA ASP A 25 -9.16 -7.49 -32.75
C ASP A 25 -8.11 -8.35 -32.04
N PHE A 26 -7.60 -9.38 -32.72
CA PHE A 26 -6.53 -10.23 -32.17
C PHE A 26 -5.22 -9.47 -31.96
N GLU A 27 -4.84 -8.61 -32.90
CA GLU A 27 -3.66 -7.76 -32.77
C GLU A 27 -3.82 -6.72 -31.65
N ALA A 28 -5.00 -6.13 -31.52
CA ALA A 28 -5.34 -5.20 -30.44
C ALA A 28 -5.28 -5.89 -29.06
N GLU A 29 -5.90 -7.06 -28.93
CA GLU A 29 -5.86 -7.86 -27.69
C GLU A 29 -4.44 -8.28 -27.33
N ARG A 30 -3.63 -8.69 -28.33
CA ARG A 30 -2.21 -9.00 -28.09
C ARG A 30 -1.46 -7.78 -27.56
N ALA A 31 -1.58 -6.62 -28.21
CA ALA A 31 -0.91 -5.40 -27.78
C ALA A 31 -1.33 -5.00 -26.36
N ALA A 32 -2.63 -5.12 -26.03
CA ALA A 32 -3.13 -4.87 -24.68
C ALA A 32 -2.52 -5.83 -23.65
N ARG A 33 -2.39 -7.11 -23.98
CA ARG A 33 -1.75 -8.11 -23.12
C ARG A 33 -0.27 -7.85 -22.91
N GLU A 34 0.46 -7.48 -23.96
CA GLU A 34 1.88 -7.12 -23.86
C GLU A 34 2.08 -5.88 -22.99
N GLN A 35 1.20 -4.87 -23.12
CA GLN A 35 1.22 -3.69 -22.23
C GLN A 35 0.96 -4.05 -20.77
N LEU A 36 -0.08 -4.85 -20.50
CA LEU A 36 -0.37 -5.32 -19.14
C LEU A 36 0.77 -6.16 -18.57
N HIS A 37 1.38 -7.01 -19.39
CA HIS A 37 2.53 -7.80 -18.98
C HIS A 37 3.72 -6.90 -18.61
N GLY A 38 4.03 -5.92 -19.45
CA GLY A 38 5.08 -4.94 -19.17
C GLY A 38 4.82 -4.13 -17.90
N GLN A 39 3.58 -3.66 -17.67
CA GLN A 39 3.20 -2.98 -16.43
C GLN A 39 3.34 -3.89 -15.20
N ARG A 40 2.90 -5.15 -15.32
CA ARG A 40 3.02 -6.14 -14.24
C ARG A 40 4.48 -6.39 -13.89
N GLU A 41 5.34 -6.58 -14.89
CA GLU A 41 6.78 -6.79 -14.69
C GLU A 41 7.44 -5.58 -14.03
N ALA A 42 7.12 -4.36 -14.47
CA ALA A 42 7.64 -3.14 -13.87
C ALA A 42 7.23 -2.99 -12.38
N LEU A 43 5.95 -3.24 -12.06
CA LEU A 43 5.47 -3.21 -10.68
C LEU A 43 6.08 -4.33 -9.82
N GLN A 44 6.26 -5.51 -10.39
CA GLN A 44 6.93 -6.62 -9.71
C GLN A 44 8.39 -6.28 -9.38
N GLU A 45 9.10 -5.64 -10.30
CA GLU A 45 10.47 -5.17 -10.08
C GLU A 45 10.52 -4.07 -9.01
N GLU A 46 9.60 -3.10 -9.02
CA GLU A 46 9.51 -2.06 -8.00
C GLU A 46 9.28 -2.66 -6.60
N LEU A 47 8.35 -3.63 -6.49
CA LEU A 47 8.12 -4.34 -5.24
C LEU A 47 9.34 -5.12 -4.78
N GLN A 48 10.04 -5.79 -5.70
CA GLN A 48 11.28 -6.51 -5.38
C GLN A 48 12.35 -5.53 -4.88
N GLN A 49 12.51 -4.38 -5.54
CA GLN A 49 13.46 -3.35 -5.14
C GLN A 49 13.12 -2.78 -3.77
N LEU A 50 11.85 -2.46 -3.50
CA LEU A 50 11.40 -1.95 -2.21
C LEU A 50 11.60 -3.00 -1.11
N ARG A 51 11.27 -4.27 -1.41
CA ARG A 51 11.54 -5.39 -0.51
C ARG A 51 13.02 -5.51 -0.20
N LEU A 52 13.92 -5.36 -1.17
CA LEU A 52 15.37 -5.37 -0.91
C LEU A 52 15.81 -4.19 -0.03
N ARG A 53 15.30 -2.97 -0.30
CA ARG A 53 15.60 -1.77 0.52
C ARG A 53 15.16 -1.94 1.97
N LEU A 54 14.02 -2.60 2.19
CA LEU A 54 13.44 -2.80 3.52
C LEU A 54 13.95 -4.07 4.23
N SER A 55 14.22 -5.14 3.48
CA SER A 55 14.65 -6.44 4.01
C SER A 55 16.13 -6.47 4.41
N GLY A 56 16.96 -5.63 3.79
CA GLY A 56 18.40 -5.60 4.04
C GLY A 56 18.83 -4.55 5.05
N ASP A 57 20.12 -4.23 4.99
CA ASP A 57 20.78 -3.22 5.82
C ASP A 57 20.24 -1.80 5.61
N GLY A 58 19.41 -1.54 4.59
CA GLY A 58 18.82 -0.23 4.34
C GLY A 58 17.86 0.24 5.45
N ALA A 59 16.95 -0.64 5.88
CA ALA A 59 16.05 -0.32 7.00
C ALA A 59 16.80 -0.27 8.34
N ARG A 60 17.72 -1.23 8.57
CA ARG A 60 18.55 -1.28 9.78
C ARG A 60 19.47 -0.06 9.89
N SER A 61 20.24 0.23 8.85
CA SER A 61 21.16 1.38 8.80
C SER A 61 20.41 2.71 8.96
N ARG A 62 19.21 2.86 8.36
CA ARG A 62 18.38 4.05 8.55
C ARG A 62 17.90 4.21 10.00
N LEU A 63 17.51 3.11 10.65
CA LEU A 63 17.11 3.13 12.06
C LEU A 63 18.32 3.42 12.98
N GLU A 64 19.49 2.86 12.68
CA GLU A 64 20.72 3.14 13.41
C GLU A 64 21.19 4.58 13.24
N GLU A 65 21.09 5.16 12.05
CA GLU A 65 21.40 6.57 11.78
C GLU A 65 20.50 7.52 12.60
N MET A 66 19.19 7.24 12.66
CA MET A 66 18.27 7.99 13.51
C MET A 66 18.60 7.83 15.00
N ARG A 67 18.89 6.61 15.45
CA ARG A 67 19.33 6.33 16.82
C ARG A 67 20.60 7.12 17.16
N ASN A 68 21.59 7.12 16.28
CA ASN A 68 22.88 7.77 16.52
C ASN A 68 22.72 9.29 16.69
N ARG A 69 21.87 9.93 15.88
CA ARG A 69 21.55 11.37 16.03
C ARG A 69 20.91 11.71 17.37
N HIS A 70 20.19 10.77 17.97
CA HIS A 70 19.50 10.97 19.25
C HIS A 70 20.34 10.52 20.46
N SER A 71 21.33 9.64 20.26
CA SER A 71 22.26 9.22 21.33
C SER A 71 23.35 10.25 21.63
N GLU A 72 23.60 11.21 20.73
CA GLU A 72 24.63 12.26 20.94
C GLU A 72 24.14 13.45 21.79
N LEU A 73 22.95 13.38 22.39
CA LEU A 73 22.56 14.35 23.42
C LEU A 73 23.15 13.90 24.78
N PRO A 74 24.05 14.69 25.41
CA PRO A 74 24.58 14.33 26.72
C PRO A 74 23.44 14.20 27.74
N PRO A 75 23.54 13.30 28.73
CA PRO A 75 22.53 13.21 29.79
C PRO A 75 22.37 14.60 30.43
N ALA A 76 21.13 15.08 30.48
CA ALA A 76 20.80 16.33 31.15
C ALA A 76 21.38 16.32 32.57
N PRO A 77 22.02 17.42 33.04
CA PRO A 77 22.50 17.48 34.40
C PRO A 77 21.32 17.30 35.35
N ALA A 78 21.46 16.34 36.27
CA ALA A 78 20.47 16.07 37.31
C ALA A 78 20.12 17.37 38.05
N PRO A 79 18.83 17.64 38.36
CA PRO A 79 18.47 18.79 39.16
C PRO A 79 18.95 18.56 40.60
N GLY A 80 20.12 19.10 40.91
CA GLY A 80 20.56 19.35 42.28
C GLY A 80 19.62 20.37 42.92
N GLY A 81 19.17 20.06 44.13
CA GLY A 81 18.29 20.91 44.93
C GLY A 81 18.87 22.30 45.20
N GLY A 82 17.97 23.28 45.31
CA GLY A 82 18.31 24.65 45.66
C GLY A 82 17.12 25.59 45.51
N GLU A 83 16.44 25.83 46.62
CA GLU A 83 15.32 26.75 46.80
C GLU A 83 15.74 28.22 46.58
N PHE A 84 14.96 29.02 45.85
CA PHE A 84 14.43 30.33 46.32
C PHE A 84 13.51 30.98 45.27
N GLY A 85 12.47 31.66 45.76
CA GLY A 85 11.31 32.11 45.00
C GLY A 85 11.49 33.38 44.15
N GLY A 86 10.49 33.62 43.31
CA GLY A 86 10.39 34.83 42.50
C GLY A 86 9.22 34.79 41.52
N SER A 87 7.99 34.93 42.02
CA SER A 87 6.78 35.11 41.23
C SER A 87 6.87 36.33 40.30
N ARG A 88 6.72 36.10 38.98
CA ARG A 88 6.28 37.09 38.00
C ARG A 88 5.52 36.39 36.86
N ASP A 89 4.21 36.27 37.02
CA ASP A 89 3.29 36.29 35.88
C ASP A 89 3.06 37.77 35.51
N PRO A 90 3.08 38.16 34.22
CA PRO A 90 1.88 37.90 33.44
C PRO A 90 2.10 37.62 31.94
N GLN A 91 1.06 37.04 31.35
CA GLN A 91 0.69 37.17 29.94
C GLN A 91 1.36 36.20 28.95
N SER A 92 0.89 34.95 29.03
CA SER A 92 0.76 34.05 27.90
C SER A 92 0.02 34.73 26.74
N SER A 93 0.76 35.38 25.84
CA SER A 93 0.33 35.64 24.48
C SER A 93 0.27 34.31 23.75
N ARG A 94 -0.92 33.69 23.81
CA ARG A 94 -1.31 32.57 22.97
C ARG A 94 -1.12 33.00 21.52
N GLY A 95 0.00 32.59 20.93
CA GLY A 95 0.20 32.61 19.49
C GLY A 95 -0.93 31.82 18.86
N ARG A 96 -1.66 32.48 17.96
CA ARG A 96 -2.76 31.95 17.17
C ARG A 96 -2.33 30.69 16.41
N GLY A 97 -2.55 29.53 17.01
CA GLY A 97 -2.74 28.27 16.31
C GLY A 97 -4.24 28.12 16.04
N TRP A 98 -4.62 28.20 14.78
CA TRP A 98 -5.88 27.78 14.14
C TRP A 98 -6.83 27.01 15.06
N GLY A 99 -7.61 27.76 15.84
CA GLY A 99 -8.65 27.22 16.70
C GLY A 99 -9.90 26.95 15.88
N MET A 100 -9.99 25.75 15.30
CA MET A 100 -11.32 25.17 15.04
C MET A 100 -11.85 24.69 16.38
N THR A 101 -12.75 25.48 16.98
CA THR A 101 -13.52 25.07 18.15
C THR A 101 -14.49 23.97 17.72
N LEU A 102 -14.11 22.70 17.91
CA LEU A 102 -15.09 21.61 17.88
C LEU A 102 -16.02 21.75 19.10
N PRO A 103 -17.34 21.62 18.94
CA PRO A 103 -18.27 21.62 20.06
C PRO A 103 -18.03 20.39 20.96
N PRO A 104 -18.39 20.46 22.26
CA PRO A 104 -18.20 19.36 23.19
C PRO A 104 -19.00 18.13 22.72
N LEU A 105 -18.32 17.01 22.52
CA LEU A 105 -18.96 15.71 22.25
C LEU A 105 -19.77 15.26 23.48
N PRO A 106 -20.92 14.59 23.27
CA PRO A 106 -21.76 14.09 24.36
C PRO A 106 -21.02 13.06 25.23
N PRO A 107 -21.35 12.95 26.52
CA PRO A 107 -20.73 12.00 27.43
C PRO A 107 -21.15 10.58 27.06
N GLY A 108 -20.26 9.87 26.37
CA GLY A 108 -20.49 8.49 25.92
C GLY A 108 -19.26 7.83 25.30
N PHE A 109 -18.26 8.60 24.90
CA PHE A 109 -16.98 8.06 24.42
C PHE A 109 -15.99 7.88 25.57
N GLY A 110 -16.41 7.08 26.56
CA GLY A 110 -15.49 6.52 27.55
C GLY A 110 -14.52 5.58 26.84
N GLY A 111 -13.25 5.66 27.23
CA GLY A 111 -12.16 4.91 26.62
C GLY A 111 -12.50 3.45 26.42
N LEU A 112 -12.49 3.02 25.16
CA LEU A 112 -12.42 1.62 24.84
C LEU A 112 -10.94 1.25 24.92
N VAL A 113 -10.55 0.63 26.03
CA VAL A 113 -9.44 -0.33 26.03
C VAL A 113 -9.64 -1.19 24.78
N PRO A 114 -8.69 -1.24 23.84
CA PRO A 114 -8.85 -2.15 22.70
C PRO A 114 -9.06 -3.55 23.29
N PRO A 115 -10.12 -4.28 22.90
CA PRO A 115 -10.28 -5.65 23.34
C PRO A 115 -8.99 -6.42 23.02
N PRO A 116 -8.58 -7.41 23.85
CA PRO A 116 -7.44 -8.24 23.52
C PRO A 116 -7.64 -8.74 22.10
N GLU A 117 -6.58 -8.58 21.29
CA GLU A 117 -6.51 -9.02 19.92
C GLU A 117 -6.70 -10.55 19.93
N GLU A 118 -7.95 -11.01 19.91
CA GLU A 118 -8.28 -12.37 19.54
C GLU A 118 -7.97 -12.45 18.05
N GLU A 119 -6.68 -12.68 17.77
CA GLU A 119 -6.22 -13.15 16.47
C GLU A 119 -7.18 -14.26 16.04
N PRO A 120 -7.90 -14.09 14.92
CA PRO A 120 -8.90 -15.06 14.51
C PRO A 120 -8.25 -16.44 14.50
N ASP A 121 -8.86 -17.42 15.14
CA ASP A 121 -8.34 -18.78 15.19
C ASP A 121 -8.18 -19.30 13.75
N LEU A 122 -6.98 -19.21 13.21
CA LEU A 122 -6.63 -19.62 11.84
C LEU A 122 -6.53 -21.15 11.80
N CYS A 123 -7.69 -21.80 11.93
CA CYS A 123 -7.80 -23.25 12.03
C CYS A 123 -8.24 -23.88 10.71
N CYS A 124 -7.62 -24.99 10.33
CA CYS A 124 -8.09 -25.80 9.21
C CYS A 124 -9.41 -26.48 9.58
N PRO A 125 -10.49 -26.36 8.78
CA PRO A 125 -11.77 -26.99 9.11
C PRO A 125 -11.75 -28.53 9.04
N LYS A 126 -10.75 -29.14 8.40
CA LYS A 126 -10.67 -30.60 8.23
C LYS A 126 -10.00 -31.30 9.41
N CYS A 127 -8.91 -30.74 9.91
CA CYS A 127 -8.07 -31.37 10.94
C CYS A 127 -7.81 -30.48 12.16
N GLN A 128 -8.41 -29.28 12.21
CA GLN A 128 -8.30 -28.30 13.30
C GLN A 128 -6.85 -27.86 13.58
N TYR A 129 -5.97 -27.95 12.57
CA TYR A 129 -4.62 -27.42 12.64
C TYR A 129 -4.65 -25.89 12.80
N LYS A 130 -4.06 -25.37 13.89
CA LYS A 130 -3.87 -23.94 14.14
C LYS A 130 -2.64 -23.44 13.39
N ALA A 131 -2.86 -22.56 12.43
CA ALA A 131 -1.79 -21.89 11.70
C ALA A 131 -1.46 -20.54 12.37
N PRO A 132 -0.18 -20.14 12.40
CA PRO A 132 0.24 -18.84 12.93
C PRO A 132 -0.06 -17.66 11.99
N ASP A 133 -0.36 -17.94 10.72
CA ASP A 133 -0.67 -16.95 9.71
C ASP A 133 -1.57 -17.55 8.61
N MET A 134 -2.18 -16.67 7.82
CA MET A 134 -3.15 -17.07 6.81
C MET A 134 -2.51 -17.86 5.66
N ASP A 135 -1.25 -17.58 5.28
CA ASP A 135 -0.58 -18.28 4.18
C ASP A 135 -0.32 -19.74 4.56
N THR A 136 0.15 -19.96 5.79
CA THR A 136 0.33 -21.29 6.37
C THR A 136 -0.99 -22.05 6.42
N LEU A 137 -2.10 -21.38 6.79
CA LEU A 137 -3.42 -21.99 6.76
C LEU A 137 -3.85 -22.36 5.34
N GLN A 138 -3.62 -21.49 4.36
CA GLN A 138 -4.02 -21.73 2.97
C GLN A 138 -3.27 -22.90 2.33
N ILE A 139 -1.95 -22.96 2.51
CA ILE A 139 -1.13 -24.10 2.05
C ILE A 139 -1.65 -25.39 2.69
N HIS A 140 -1.82 -25.36 4.01
CA HIS A 140 -2.27 -26.52 4.77
C HIS A 140 -3.68 -26.98 4.36
N VAL A 141 -4.63 -26.07 4.17
CA VAL A 141 -5.99 -26.36 3.73
C VAL A 141 -5.98 -26.97 2.33
N MET A 142 -5.16 -26.46 1.42
CA MET A 142 -5.03 -26.98 0.06
C MET A 142 -4.46 -28.42 0.01
N ASP A 143 -3.59 -28.78 0.95
CA ASP A 143 -3.08 -30.15 1.08
C ASP A 143 -3.99 -31.05 1.88
N CYS A 144 -4.65 -30.52 2.90
CA CYS A 144 -5.57 -31.27 3.72
C CYS A 144 -6.88 -31.58 3.00
N ILE A 145 -7.40 -30.76 2.08
CA ILE A 145 -8.68 -31.04 1.41
C ILE A 145 -8.61 -32.28 0.50
N LYS A 146 -7.42 -32.69 0.04
CA LYS A 146 -7.23 -33.96 -0.69
C LYS A 146 -7.62 -35.17 0.17
#